data_AF-A0A353WJZ2-F1
#
_entry.id   AF-A0A353WJZ2-F1
#
_cell.length_a   1.000
_cell.length_b   1.000
_cell.length_c   1.000
_cell.angle_alpha   90.00
_cell.angle_beta   90.00
_cell.angle_gamma   90.00
#
_symmetry.space_group_name_H-M   'P 1'
#
loop_
_entity.id
_entity.type
_entity.pdbx_description
1 polymer ?
#
loop_
_entity_poly.entity_id
_entity_poly.type
_entity_poly.pdbx_seq_one_letter_code
_entity_poly.pdbx_strand_id
1 'polypeptide(L)'
;MIPPVIFEKKIYVIKEKKLFELLTKIGLFQQYNQTIRERGYEHTHKWLNSKELLNEGVLENISQYWINDVDIRKITDYNVFQKDLNNNPFISRQCIKDVFKKALLYKYIQGRTAEFNDFVGKELNSIEQELSCIKNMSTYNTRQTSYRQNIFKSILESFLVNIDKSLSEDLQSLENLDVSIDMPIKLENLCLHRVGNLSGYKNSKFQVTDITQQECLKQNTS
;
A
#
# COMPACT_ATOMS: atom_id res chain seq x y z
N MET A 1 20.85 -1.31 -1.72
CA MET A 1 19.99 -2.20 -2.51
C MET A 1 20.14 -1.82 -3.96
N ILE A 2 20.42 -2.79 -4.83
CA ILE A 2 20.46 -2.58 -6.28
C ILE A 2 19.07 -2.16 -6.79
N PRO A 3 18.94 -1.05 -7.55
CA PRO A 3 17.67 -0.68 -8.15
C PRO A 3 17.28 -1.67 -9.26
N PRO A 4 15.97 -1.86 -9.53
CA PRO A 4 15.53 -2.74 -10.59
C PRO A 4 16.06 -2.29 -11.95
N VAL A 5 16.40 -3.27 -12.78
CA VAL A 5 16.90 -3.06 -14.14
C VAL A 5 15.74 -3.22 -15.11
N ILE A 6 15.53 -2.25 -16.00
CA ILE A 6 14.52 -2.34 -17.06
C ILE A 6 15.22 -2.80 -18.34
N PHE A 7 14.74 -3.90 -18.92
CA PHE A 7 15.26 -4.41 -20.19
C PHE A 7 14.13 -5.10 -20.94
N GLU A 8 13.98 -4.80 -22.24
CA GLU A 8 12.96 -5.40 -23.13
C GLU A 8 11.55 -5.53 -22.51
N LYS A 9 10.99 -4.41 -22.00
CA LYS A 9 9.67 -4.35 -21.33
C LYS A 9 9.53 -5.21 -20.07
N LYS A 10 10.64 -5.68 -19.50
CA LYS A 10 10.67 -6.39 -18.22
C LYS A 10 11.38 -5.56 -17.15
N ILE A 11 10.92 -5.69 -15.92
CA ILE A 11 11.61 -5.16 -14.73
C ILE A 11 12.24 -6.32 -13.98
N TYR A 12 13.56 -6.29 -13.85
CA TYR A 12 14.37 -7.30 -13.17
C TYR A 12 14.77 -6.80 -11.78
N VAL A 13 14.33 -7.51 -10.73
CA VAL A 13 14.73 -7.20 -9.35
C VAL A 13 15.94 -8.04 -9.00
N ILE A 14 17.11 -7.40 -9.01
CA ILE A 14 18.41 -8.07 -8.89
C ILE A 14 18.64 -8.58 -7.46
N LYS A 15 19.04 -9.85 -7.33
CA LYS A 15 19.49 -10.41 -6.05
C LYS A 15 21.00 -10.22 -5.93
N GLU A 16 21.43 -9.31 -5.04
CA GLU A 16 22.86 -8.96 -4.84
C GLU A 16 23.78 -10.19 -4.75
N LYS A 17 23.40 -11.18 -3.94
CA LYS A 17 24.16 -12.43 -3.81
C LYS A 17 24.39 -13.15 -5.14
N LYS A 18 23.35 -13.30 -5.97
CA LYS A 18 23.45 -13.96 -7.28
C LYS A 18 24.31 -13.16 -8.25
N LEU A 19 24.16 -11.83 -8.26
CA LEU A 19 25.02 -10.96 -9.05
C LEU A 19 26.49 -11.13 -8.63
N PHE A 20 26.80 -11.08 -7.34
CA PHE A 20 28.18 -11.19 -6.87
C PHE A 20 28.79 -12.57 -7.14
N GLU A 21 28.02 -13.64 -7.02
CA GLU A 21 28.44 -14.99 -7.42
C GLU A 21 28.77 -15.04 -8.92
N LEU A 22 27.92 -14.49 -9.79
CA LEU A 22 28.19 -14.42 -11.22
C LEU A 22 29.46 -13.60 -11.50
N LEU A 23 29.56 -12.39 -10.94
CA LEU A 23 30.68 -11.48 -11.16
C LEU A 23 32.01 -12.06 -10.67
N THR A 24 31.98 -12.85 -9.59
CA THR A 24 33.17 -13.55 -9.08
C THR A 24 33.58 -14.65 -10.04
N LYS A 25 32.62 -15.45 -10.55
CA LYS A 25 32.89 -16.52 -11.52
C LYS A 25 33.51 -16.00 -12.82
N ILE A 26 33.09 -14.83 -13.29
CA ILE A 26 33.60 -14.22 -14.53
C ILE A 26 34.77 -13.23 -14.31
N GLY A 27 35.29 -13.11 -13.08
CA GLY A 27 36.45 -12.27 -12.76
C GLY A 27 36.21 -10.77 -12.78
N LEU A 28 34.96 -10.29 -12.77
CA LEU A 28 34.61 -8.87 -12.84
C LEU A 28 34.19 -8.27 -11.49
N PHE A 29 34.14 -9.06 -10.42
CA PHE A 29 33.66 -8.61 -9.11
C PHE A 29 34.42 -7.40 -8.55
N GLN A 30 35.76 -7.39 -8.64
CA GLN A 30 36.56 -6.28 -8.10
C GLN A 30 36.27 -4.96 -8.82
N GLN A 31 36.17 -4.98 -10.15
CA GLN A 31 35.86 -3.79 -10.96
C GLN A 31 34.45 -3.26 -10.65
N TYR A 32 33.47 -4.16 -10.49
CA TYR A 32 32.11 -3.78 -10.10
C TYR A 32 32.09 -3.13 -8.72
N ASN A 33 32.70 -3.80 -7.72
CA ASN A 33 32.71 -3.34 -6.34
C ASN A 33 33.37 -1.96 -6.21
N GLN A 34 34.46 -1.71 -6.93
CA GLN A 34 35.07 -0.39 -7.00
C GLN A 34 34.11 0.67 -7.58
N THR A 35 33.47 0.36 -8.71
CA THR A 35 32.55 1.31 -9.37
C THR A 35 31.37 1.68 -8.47
N ILE A 36 30.76 0.69 -7.79
CA ILE A 36 29.61 0.93 -6.93
C ILE A 36 30.01 1.68 -5.65
N ARG A 37 31.22 1.45 -5.10
CA ARG A 37 31.73 2.25 -3.97
C ARG A 37 31.90 3.72 -4.34
N GLU A 38 32.33 4.00 -5.56
CA GLU A 38 32.56 5.37 -6.03
C GLU A 38 31.27 6.08 -6.48
N ARG A 39 30.30 5.35 -7.05
CA ARG A 39 29.17 5.95 -7.78
C ARG A 39 27.79 5.50 -7.31
N GLY A 40 27.70 4.63 -6.31
CA GLY A 40 26.43 4.10 -5.82
C GLY A 40 25.81 3.01 -6.70
N TYR A 41 24.79 2.35 -6.15
CA TYR A 41 24.08 1.25 -6.82
C TYR A 41 23.20 1.72 -7.99
N GLU A 42 22.86 3.01 -8.09
CA GLU A 42 22.15 3.55 -9.27
C GLU A 42 22.90 3.35 -10.59
N HIS A 43 24.21 3.10 -10.54
CA HIS A 43 25.05 2.88 -11.71
C HIS A 43 25.06 1.43 -12.20
N THR A 44 24.42 0.48 -11.51
CA THR A 44 24.43 -0.94 -11.88
C THR A 44 23.96 -1.18 -13.32
N HIS A 45 22.85 -0.56 -13.76
CA HIS A 45 22.35 -0.72 -15.13
C HIS A 45 23.39 -0.29 -16.17
N LYS A 46 23.97 0.91 -16.01
CA LYS A 46 24.97 1.44 -16.95
C LYS A 46 26.23 0.56 -16.99
N TRP A 47 26.64 0.03 -15.83
CA TRP A 47 27.81 -0.83 -15.73
C TRP A 47 27.58 -2.20 -16.37
N LEU A 48 26.40 -2.82 -16.16
CA LEU A 48 26.06 -4.08 -16.84
C LEU A 48 26.06 -3.91 -18.36
N ASN A 49 25.54 -2.78 -18.85
CA ASN A 49 25.58 -2.46 -20.27
C ASN A 49 27.01 -2.31 -20.81
N SER A 50 27.90 -1.62 -20.08
CA SER A 50 29.29 -1.42 -20.53
C SER A 50 30.16 -2.67 -20.50
N LYS A 51 29.69 -3.74 -19.86
CA LYS A 51 30.34 -5.06 -19.81
C LYS A 51 29.64 -6.11 -20.67
N GLU A 52 28.67 -5.72 -21.49
CA GLU A 52 27.87 -6.62 -22.34
C GLU A 52 27.09 -7.68 -21.52
N LEU A 53 26.82 -7.38 -20.25
CA LEU A 53 26.07 -8.24 -19.33
C LEU A 53 24.58 -7.88 -19.26
N LEU A 54 24.16 -6.84 -20.01
CA LEU A 54 22.76 -6.43 -20.09
C LEU A 54 22.03 -7.24 -21.18
N ASN A 55 21.72 -8.49 -20.84
CA ASN A 55 20.92 -9.38 -21.68
C ASN A 55 19.98 -10.24 -20.81
N GLU A 56 18.93 -10.77 -21.44
CA GLU A 56 17.87 -11.51 -20.74
C GLU A 56 18.39 -12.69 -19.93
N GLY A 57 19.24 -13.56 -20.51
CA GLY A 57 19.76 -14.74 -19.81
C GLY A 57 20.59 -14.40 -18.56
N VAL A 58 21.42 -13.36 -18.63
CA VAL A 58 22.14 -12.86 -17.45
C VAL A 58 21.18 -12.30 -16.42
N LEU A 59 20.25 -11.44 -16.84
CA LEU A 59 19.31 -10.76 -15.95
C LEU A 59 18.38 -11.76 -15.24
N GLU A 60 17.85 -12.75 -15.94
CA GLU A 60 17.04 -13.82 -15.35
C GLU A 60 17.83 -14.62 -14.31
N ASN A 61 19.09 -14.96 -14.60
CA ASN A 61 19.95 -15.72 -13.70
C ASN A 61 20.22 -14.96 -12.38
N ILE A 62 20.53 -13.66 -12.47
CA ILE A 62 20.86 -12.82 -11.29
C ILE A 62 19.63 -12.25 -10.58
N SER A 63 18.45 -12.34 -11.19
CA SER A 63 17.22 -11.80 -10.60
C SER A 63 16.68 -12.68 -9.48
N GLN A 64 16.02 -12.01 -8.55
CA GLN A 64 15.15 -12.63 -7.56
C GLN A 64 13.80 -12.99 -8.18
N TYR A 65 13.26 -12.07 -8.97
CA TYR A 65 12.03 -12.19 -9.78
C TYR A 65 12.06 -11.09 -10.84
N TRP A 66 11.21 -11.21 -11.85
CA TRP A 66 10.99 -10.17 -12.85
C TRP A 66 9.51 -9.98 -13.13
N ILE A 67 9.16 -8.80 -13.65
CA ILE A 67 7.79 -8.40 -14.00
C ILE A 67 7.75 -8.17 -15.50
N ASN A 68 6.81 -8.83 -16.19
CA ASN A 68 6.64 -8.74 -17.64
C ASN A 68 5.74 -7.56 -18.05
N ASP A 69 5.81 -7.21 -19.34
CA ASP A 69 4.88 -6.30 -20.04
C ASP A 69 4.72 -4.93 -19.38
N VAL A 70 5.84 -4.35 -18.98
CA VAL A 70 5.87 -3.07 -18.28
C VAL A 70 6.22 -1.93 -19.23
N ASP A 71 5.31 -0.96 -19.40
CA ASP A 71 5.54 0.29 -20.13
C ASP A 71 6.12 1.38 -19.20
N ILE A 72 7.28 1.09 -18.61
CA ILE A 72 8.00 2.02 -17.73
C ILE A 72 9.38 2.29 -18.32
N ARG A 73 9.69 3.57 -18.51
CA ARG A 73 11.00 4.01 -19.03
C ARG A 73 12.06 4.22 -17.95
N LYS A 74 11.63 4.54 -16.72
CA LYS A 74 12.51 4.83 -15.59
C LYS A 74 11.79 4.54 -14.28
N ILE A 75 12.52 3.97 -13.32
CA ILE A 75 12.08 3.79 -11.94
C ILE A 75 12.86 4.80 -11.10
N THR A 76 12.16 5.74 -10.48
CA THR A 76 12.76 6.71 -9.54
C THR A 76 12.65 6.24 -8.09
N ASP A 77 11.58 5.52 -7.79
CA ASP A 77 11.32 4.90 -6.49
C ASP A 77 10.44 3.67 -6.71
N TYR A 78 10.56 2.68 -5.83
CA TYR A 78 9.69 1.50 -5.85
C TYR A 78 9.51 0.93 -4.46
N ASN A 79 8.26 0.58 -4.14
CA ASN A 79 7.93 -0.13 -2.92
C ASN A 79 7.83 -1.62 -3.21
N VAL A 80 8.43 -2.42 -2.33
CA VAL A 80 8.38 -3.88 -2.45
C VAL A 80 7.07 -4.38 -1.86
N PHE A 81 6.38 -5.27 -2.59
CA PHE A 81 5.19 -5.95 -2.06
C PHE A 81 5.56 -6.80 -0.83
N GLN A 82 4.66 -6.92 0.14
CA GLN A 82 4.91 -7.69 1.35
C GLN A 82 5.15 -9.18 1.03
N LYS A 83 6.15 -9.80 1.65
CA LYS A 83 6.56 -11.19 1.36
C LYS A 83 6.67 -12.04 2.61
N ASP A 84 6.37 -13.33 2.46
CA ASP A 84 6.49 -14.32 3.52
C ASP A 84 7.96 -14.71 3.77
N LEU A 85 8.19 -15.63 4.71
CA LEU A 85 9.54 -16.15 5.02
C LEU A 85 10.19 -16.88 3.83
N ASN A 86 9.38 -17.36 2.87
CA ASN A 86 9.82 -18.01 1.64
C ASN A 86 9.97 -17.03 0.48
N ASN A 87 9.85 -15.73 0.73
CA ASN A 87 9.94 -14.66 -0.25
C ASN A 87 8.83 -14.68 -1.34
N ASN A 88 7.69 -15.29 -1.03
CA ASN A 88 6.48 -15.22 -1.86
C ASN A 88 5.65 -14.00 -1.49
N PRO A 89 5.08 -13.27 -2.46
CA PRO A 89 4.12 -12.21 -2.19
C PRO A 89 2.93 -12.74 -1.38
N PHE A 90 2.54 -12.04 -0.31
CA PHE A 90 1.34 -12.39 0.45
C PHE A 90 0.60 -11.16 0.94
N ILE A 91 -0.70 -11.31 1.16
CA ILE A 91 -1.54 -10.30 1.83
C ILE A 91 -1.69 -10.75 3.28
N SER A 92 -1.33 -9.88 4.22
CA SER A 92 -1.44 -10.21 5.63
C SER A 92 -2.91 -10.34 6.06
N ARG A 93 -3.16 -11.24 7.02
CA ARG A 93 -4.49 -11.39 7.64
C ARG A 93 -5.00 -10.07 8.21
N GLN A 94 -4.09 -9.30 8.82
CA GLN A 94 -4.42 -7.98 9.35
C GLN A 94 -4.91 -7.02 8.27
N CYS A 95 -4.25 -7.00 7.09
CA CYS A 95 -4.69 -6.15 5.98
C CYS A 95 -6.14 -6.47 5.57
N ILE A 96 -6.51 -7.75 5.52
CA ILE A 96 -7.87 -8.19 5.22
C ILE A 96 -8.84 -7.76 6.33
N LYS A 97 -8.49 -7.99 7.60
CA LYS A 97 -9.30 -7.54 8.76
C LYS A 97 -9.50 -6.03 8.75
N ASP A 98 -8.47 -5.24 8.46
CA ASP A 98 -8.57 -3.78 8.40
C ASP A 98 -9.54 -3.31 7.31
N VAL A 99 -9.61 -4.00 6.17
CA VAL A 99 -10.60 -3.70 5.12
C VAL A 99 -12.03 -3.93 5.63
N PHE A 100 -12.28 -5.07 6.29
CA PHE A 100 -13.60 -5.35 6.87
C PHE A 100 -13.95 -4.39 8.00
N LYS A 101 -12.97 -4.06 8.85
CA LYS A 101 -13.12 -3.08 9.93
C LYS A 101 -13.56 -1.74 9.38
N LYS A 102 -12.93 -1.26 8.29
CA LYS A 102 -13.34 -0.04 7.60
C LYS A 102 -14.77 -0.13 7.08
N ALA A 103 -15.17 -1.26 6.50
CA ALA A 103 -16.53 -1.45 6.01
C ALA A 103 -17.57 -1.45 7.14
N LEU A 104 -17.28 -2.11 8.28
CA LEU A 104 -18.13 -2.10 9.47
C LEU A 104 -18.29 -0.69 10.04
N LEU A 105 -17.18 0.02 10.21
CA LEU A 105 -17.20 1.41 10.69
C LEU A 105 -17.97 2.34 9.74
N TYR A 106 -17.76 2.19 8.43
CA TYR A 106 -18.49 2.96 7.44
C TYR A 106 -20.01 2.71 7.54
N LYS A 107 -20.43 1.44 7.60
CA LYS A 107 -21.84 1.08 7.73
C LYS A 107 -22.45 1.61 9.04
N TYR A 108 -21.71 1.53 10.14
CA TYR A 108 -22.13 2.06 11.43
C TYR A 108 -22.36 3.58 11.38
N ILE A 109 -21.40 4.33 10.84
CA ILE A 109 -21.51 5.78 10.65
C ILE A 109 -22.65 6.12 9.69
N GLN A 110 -22.80 5.37 8.59
CA GLN A 110 -23.87 5.57 7.63
C GLN A 110 -25.25 5.45 8.29
N GLY A 111 -25.45 4.43 9.14
CA GLY A 111 -26.68 4.25 9.92
C GLY A 111 -26.95 5.36 10.94
N ARG A 112 -25.93 6.16 11.29
CA ARG A 112 -25.97 7.23 12.31
C ARG A 112 -25.47 8.56 11.77
N THR A 113 -25.69 8.83 10.48
CA THR A 113 -25.07 9.97 9.80
C THR A 113 -25.43 11.30 10.46
N ALA A 114 -26.68 11.48 10.91
CA ALA A 114 -27.11 12.69 11.61
C ALA A 114 -26.39 12.87 12.95
N GLU A 115 -26.30 11.82 13.76
CA GLU A 115 -25.58 11.83 15.06
C GLU A 115 -24.09 12.09 14.87
N PHE A 116 -23.49 11.43 13.88
CA PHE A 116 -22.08 11.61 13.54
C PHE A 116 -21.80 13.05 13.10
N ASN A 117 -22.63 13.62 12.21
CA ASN A 117 -22.46 15.00 11.75
C ASN A 117 -22.67 16.03 12.88
N ASP A 118 -23.64 15.81 13.77
CA ASP A 118 -23.83 16.65 14.96
C ASP A 118 -22.61 16.58 15.90
N PHE A 119 -22.07 15.38 16.13
CA PHE A 119 -20.86 15.18 16.91
C PHE A 119 -19.65 15.88 16.29
N VAL A 120 -19.42 15.68 14.99
CA VAL A 120 -18.35 16.36 14.23
C VAL A 120 -18.48 17.88 14.37
N GLY A 121 -19.68 18.42 14.21
CA GLY A 121 -19.93 19.86 14.35
C GLY A 121 -19.55 20.38 15.74
N LYS A 122 -19.92 19.66 16.81
CA LYS A 122 -19.57 20.02 18.19
C LYS A 122 -18.06 19.99 18.44
N GLU A 123 -17.38 18.93 17.99
CA GLU A 123 -15.92 18.80 18.14
C GLU A 123 -15.17 19.88 17.36
N LEU A 124 -15.57 20.16 16.12
CA LEU A 124 -14.96 21.23 15.32
C LEU A 124 -15.15 22.59 15.98
N ASN A 125 -16.35 22.90 16.49
CA ASN A 125 -16.61 24.13 17.22
C ASN A 125 -15.75 24.24 18.49
N SER A 126 -15.54 23.14 19.22
CA SER A 126 -14.66 23.12 20.40
C SER A 126 -13.20 23.40 20.01
N ILE A 127 -12.72 22.81 18.93
CA ILE A 127 -11.35 23.05 18.41
C ILE A 127 -11.21 24.51 17.99
N GLU A 128 -12.19 25.07 17.29
CA GLU A 128 -12.17 26.49 16.88
C GLU A 128 -12.15 27.42 18.08
N GLN A 129 -12.97 27.14 19.12
CA GLN A 129 -12.97 27.90 20.37
C GLN A 129 -11.61 27.82 21.07
N GLU A 130 -11.02 26.63 21.20
CA GLU A 130 -9.69 26.45 21.78
C GLU A 130 -8.65 27.29 21.02
N LEU A 131 -8.60 27.15 19.70
CA LEU A 131 -7.64 27.87 18.85
C LEU A 131 -7.82 29.39 18.95
N SER A 132 -9.06 29.88 19.04
CA SER A 132 -9.35 31.32 19.18
C SER A 132 -8.85 31.92 20.50
N CYS A 133 -8.67 31.10 21.54
CA CYS A 133 -8.16 31.54 22.84
C CYS A 133 -6.63 31.64 22.89
N ILE A 134 -5.92 31.09 21.90
CA ILE A 134 -4.44 31.06 21.88
C ILE A 134 -3.90 32.39 21.35
N LYS A 135 -3.37 33.22 22.26
CA LYS A 135 -2.78 34.53 21.92
C LYS A 135 -1.39 34.44 21.29
N ASN A 136 -0.64 33.37 21.58
CA ASN A 136 0.72 33.19 21.06
C ASN A 136 0.70 32.55 19.67
N MET A 137 1.20 33.26 18.66
CA MET A 137 1.14 32.81 17.27
C MET A 137 1.94 31.52 16.99
N SER A 138 3.07 31.32 17.68
CA SER A 138 3.88 30.10 17.53
C SER A 138 3.15 28.88 18.10
N THR A 139 2.54 29.03 19.28
CA THR A 139 1.71 28.00 19.89
C THR A 139 0.47 27.71 19.05
N TYR A 140 -0.20 28.75 18.54
CA TYR A 140 -1.35 28.61 17.65
C TYR A 140 -1.00 27.79 16.40
N ASN A 141 0.08 28.15 15.71
CA ASN A 141 0.51 27.47 14.49
C ASN A 141 0.87 26.00 14.74
N THR A 142 1.55 25.72 15.86
CA THR A 142 1.90 24.34 16.26
C THR A 142 0.63 23.54 16.54
N ARG A 143 -0.32 24.11 17.29
CA ARG A 143 -1.57 23.46 17.67
C ARG A 143 -2.48 23.21 16.46
N GLN A 144 -2.62 24.20 15.58
CA GLN A 144 -3.36 24.08 14.33
C GLN A 144 -2.77 23.00 13.42
N THR A 145 -1.43 22.93 13.32
CA THR A 145 -0.75 21.89 12.53
C THR A 145 -1.04 20.50 13.09
N SER A 146 -1.01 20.33 14.42
CA SER A 146 -1.34 19.08 15.09
C SER A 146 -2.77 18.62 14.80
N TYR A 147 -3.76 19.53 14.88
CA TYR A 147 -5.13 19.20 14.50
C TYR A 147 -5.22 18.81 13.03
N ARG A 148 -4.65 19.59 12.10
CA ARG A 148 -4.71 19.25 10.65
C ARG A 148 -4.20 17.85 10.33
N GLN A 149 -3.19 17.37 11.06
CA GLN A 149 -2.63 16.05 10.85
C GLN A 149 -3.48 14.92 11.45
N ASN A 150 -4.25 15.18 12.52
CA ASN A 150 -4.86 14.12 13.33
C ASN A 150 -6.39 14.23 13.49
N ILE A 151 -7.03 15.30 12.99
CA ILE A 151 -8.42 15.64 13.31
C ILE A 151 -9.40 14.51 12.99
N PHE A 152 -9.25 13.86 11.84
CA PHE A 152 -10.11 12.73 11.47
C PHE A 152 -9.96 11.54 12.42
N LYS A 153 -8.72 11.24 12.81
CA LYS A 153 -8.45 10.14 13.75
C LYS A 153 -9.05 10.45 15.12
N SER A 154 -8.81 11.65 15.64
CA SER A 154 -9.33 12.07 16.94
C SER A 154 -10.87 12.11 16.98
N ILE A 155 -11.51 12.67 15.96
CA ILE A 155 -12.99 12.69 15.87
C ILE A 155 -13.55 11.27 15.82
N LEU A 156 -12.96 10.40 15.01
CA LEU A 156 -13.40 9.03 14.88
C LEU A 156 -13.22 8.27 16.21
N GLU A 157 -12.07 8.38 16.86
CA GLU A 157 -11.80 7.74 18.15
C GLU A 157 -12.78 8.23 19.22
N SER A 158 -13.00 9.55 19.34
CA SER A 158 -13.93 10.15 20.30
C SER A 158 -15.38 9.74 20.04
N PHE A 159 -15.83 9.72 18.78
CA PHE A 159 -17.17 9.23 18.41
C PHE A 159 -17.35 7.76 18.77
N LEU A 160 -16.28 6.98 18.64
CA LEU A 160 -16.21 5.57 18.99
C LEU A 160 -15.87 5.31 20.47
N VAL A 161 -15.81 6.30 21.37
CA VAL A 161 -15.62 6.01 22.81
C VAL A 161 -16.89 5.36 23.41
N ASN A 162 -18.05 5.67 22.84
CA ASN A 162 -19.34 5.11 23.24
C ASN A 162 -19.90 4.21 22.12
N ILE A 163 -19.08 3.28 21.63
CA ILE A 163 -19.54 2.32 20.61
C ILE A 163 -20.76 1.58 21.14
N ASP A 164 -21.79 1.48 20.30
CA ASP A 164 -22.87 0.55 20.55
C ASP A 164 -22.34 -0.87 20.74
N LYS A 165 -22.95 -1.61 21.67
CA LYS A 165 -22.57 -2.98 22.01
C LYS A 165 -22.52 -3.87 20.76
N SER A 166 -23.43 -3.63 19.81
CA SER A 166 -23.50 -4.32 18.52
C SER A 166 -22.23 -4.19 17.67
N LEU A 167 -21.73 -2.96 17.45
CA LEU A 167 -20.49 -2.74 16.68
C LEU A 167 -19.26 -3.26 17.45
N SER A 168 -19.26 -3.17 18.79
CA SER A 168 -18.19 -3.75 19.59
C SER A 168 -18.08 -5.27 19.41
N GLU A 169 -19.22 -5.97 19.43
CA GLU A 169 -19.30 -7.42 19.18
C GLU A 169 -18.88 -7.80 17.76
N ASP A 170 -19.28 -7.02 16.74
CA ASP A 170 -18.87 -7.23 15.34
C ASP A 170 -17.36 -7.05 15.16
N LEU A 171 -16.77 -6.02 15.78
CA LEU A 171 -15.33 -5.76 15.74
C LEU A 171 -14.55 -6.86 16.48
N GLN A 172 -15.01 -7.30 17.65
CA GLN A 172 -14.39 -8.39 18.39
C GLN A 172 -14.46 -9.71 17.61
N SER A 173 -15.58 -9.97 16.94
CA SER A 173 -15.76 -11.14 16.07
C SER A 173 -14.79 -11.13 14.90
N LEU A 174 -14.55 -9.95 14.29
CA LEU A 174 -13.58 -9.78 13.23
C LEU A 174 -12.14 -9.99 13.69
N GLU A 175 -11.79 -9.51 14.89
CA GLU A 175 -10.46 -9.74 15.48
C GLU A 175 -10.21 -11.23 15.77
N ASN A 176 -11.24 -11.95 16.20
CA ASN A 176 -11.18 -13.39 16.46
C ASN A 176 -11.25 -14.25 15.18
N LEU A 177 -11.57 -13.67 14.03
CA LEU A 177 -11.68 -14.39 12.77
C LEU A 177 -10.32 -14.98 12.38
N ASP A 178 -10.24 -16.31 12.28
CA ASP A 178 -9.07 -16.96 11.68
C ASP A 178 -9.18 -16.90 10.16
N VAL A 179 -8.40 -15.99 9.57
CA VAL A 179 -8.33 -15.83 8.13
C VAL A 179 -7.24 -16.75 7.60
N SER A 180 -7.59 -17.99 7.26
CA SER A 180 -6.73 -18.86 6.46
C SER A 180 -6.96 -18.59 4.97
N ILE A 181 -5.88 -18.45 4.21
CA ILE A 181 -5.94 -18.44 2.75
C ILE A 181 -5.74 -19.90 2.33
N ASP A 182 -6.84 -20.65 2.22
CA ASP A 182 -6.81 -22.11 2.04
C ASP A 182 -6.41 -22.57 0.63
N MET A 183 -6.04 -21.68 -0.29
CA MET A 183 -5.51 -22.09 -1.59
C MET A 183 -4.29 -21.27 -2.00
N PRO A 184 -3.15 -21.92 -2.33
CA PRO A 184 -2.16 -21.27 -3.18
C PRO A 184 -2.84 -20.95 -4.51
N ILE A 185 -2.94 -19.65 -4.81
CA ILE A 185 -3.43 -19.19 -6.10
C ILE A 185 -2.49 -19.78 -7.15
N LYS A 186 -2.94 -20.81 -7.89
CA LYS A 186 -2.20 -21.33 -9.04
C LYS A 186 -1.95 -20.16 -9.99
N LEU A 187 -0.71 -20.02 -10.47
CA LEU A 187 -0.23 -18.91 -11.32
C LEU A 187 -1.16 -18.62 -12.51
N GLU A 188 -1.89 -19.61 -13.00
CA GLU A 188 -2.85 -19.50 -14.12
C GLU A 188 -4.07 -18.61 -13.80
N ASN A 189 -4.39 -18.40 -12.51
CA ASN A 189 -5.52 -17.59 -12.06
C ASN A 189 -5.17 -16.11 -11.79
N LEU A 190 -3.94 -15.68 -12.09
CA LEU A 190 -3.52 -14.27 -12.06
C LEU A 190 -3.82 -13.53 -13.37
N CYS A 191 -4.71 -14.04 -14.22
CA CYS A 191 -5.53 -13.13 -15.00
C CYS A 191 -6.31 -12.29 -13.99
N LEU A 192 -6.25 -10.96 -14.08
CA LEU A 192 -7.04 -10.00 -13.31
C LEU A 192 -8.55 -10.22 -13.56
N HIS A 193 -9.09 -11.34 -13.10
CA HIS A 193 -10.51 -11.61 -13.05
C HIS A 193 -10.97 -11.31 -11.65
N ARG A 194 -11.80 -10.27 -11.59
CA ARG A 194 -12.71 -9.89 -10.50
C ARG A 194 -13.08 -11.07 -9.59
N VAL A 195 -12.93 -10.80 -8.30
CA VAL A 195 -13.61 -11.34 -7.11
C VAL A 195 -13.16 -12.69 -6.56
N GLY A 196 -12.62 -12.65 -5.34
CA GLY A 196 -12.58 -13.80 -4.43
C GLY A 196 -13.99 -14.20 -3.99
N ASN A 197 -14.34 -15.47 -4.17
CA ASN A 197 -15.54 -16.07 -3.63
C ASN A 197 -15.34 -16.31 -2.13
N LEU A 198 -15.99 -15.51 -1.28
CA LEU A 198 -16.22 -15.85 0.12
C LEU A 198 -17.44 -16.78 0.20
N SER A 199 -17.20 -18.07 0.38
CA SER A 199 -18.24 -19.06 0.64
C SER A 199 -19.00 -18.68 1.93
N GLY A 200 -20.23 -18.19 1.77
CA GLY A 200 -21.09 -17.70 2.84
C GLY A 200 -21.98 -16.52 2.43
N TYR A 201 -21.62 -15.79 1.38
CA TYR A 201 -22.33 -14.59 0.92
C TYR A 201 -23.29 -14.88 -0.25
N LYS A 202 -24.20 -15.85 -0.08
CA LYS A 202 -25.06 -16.33 -1.18
C LYS A 202 -26.16 -15.36 -1.65
N ASN A 203 -26.36 -14.20 -0.99
CA ASN A 203 -27.51 -13.33 -1.25
C ASN A 203 -27.22 -11.84 -1.51
N SER A 204 -25.97 -11.41 -1.70
CA SER A 204 -25.71 -10.01 -2.08
C SER A 204 -25.28 -9.92 -3.53
N LYS A 205 -26.23 -9.58 -4.40
CA LYS A 205 -25.96 -9.16 -5.77
C LYS A 205 -25.19 -7.83 -5.71
N PHE A 206 -23.86 -7.90 -5.71
CA PHE A 206 -23.05 -6.73 -6.06
C PHE A 206 -23.20 -6.51 -7.57
N GLN A 207 -24.15 -5.64 -7.95
CA GLN A 207 -24.09 -5.00 -9.26
C GLN A 207 -22.86 -4.11 -9.25
N VAL A 208 -21.83 -4.51 -10.00
CA VAL A 208 -20.71 -3.63 -10.24
C VAL A 208 -21.16 -2.61 -11.28
N THR A 209 -21.53 -1.42 -10.83
CA THR A 209 -21.75 -0.27 -11.72
C THR A 209 -20.39 0.24 -12.17
N ASP A 210 -20.07 0.07 -13.45
CA ASP A 210 -18.87 0.59 -14.15
C ASP A 210 -18.92 2.14 -14.33
N ILE A 211 -19.35 2.89 -13.32
CA ILE A 211 -19.44 4.36 -13.38
C ILE A 211 -18.92 4.97 -12.08
N THR A 212 -17.60 5.01 -11.89
CA THR A 212 -16.96 5.74 -10.77
C THR A 212 -16.03 6.86 -11.23
N GLN A 213 -16.19 7.36 -12.46
CA GLN A 213 -15.40 8.49 -12.97
C GLN A 213 -16.14 9.84 -13.07
N GLN A 214 -17.38 9.99 -12.57
CA GLN A 214 -18.09 11.29 -12.72
C GLN A 214 -18.79 11.90 -11.49
N GLU A 215 -18.82 11.28 -10.30
CA GLU A 215 -19.61 11.86 -9.19
C GLU A 215 -18.90 12.86 -8.27
N CYS A 216 -17.57 13.06 -8.38
CA CYS A 216 -16.87 14.02 -7.50
C CYS A 216 -16.64 15.44 -8.09
N LEU A 217 -17.22 15.80 -9.25
CA LEU A 217 -16.98 17.13 -9.86
C LEU A 217 -18.23 17.88 -10.36
N LYS A 218 -19.44 17.60 -9.84
CA LYS A 218 -20.68 18.28 -10.31
C LYS A 218 -21.51 19.04 -9.27
N GLN A 219 -20.95 19.40 -8.11
CA GLN A 219 -21.68 20.23 -7.13
C GLN A 219 -21.09 21.63 -6.86
N ASN A 220 -20.16 22.13 -7.69
CA ASN A 220 -19.69 23.52 -7.60
C ASN A 220 -19.74 24.25 -8.95
N THR A 221 -20.84 24.14 -9.68
CA THR A 221 -21.19 25.08 -10.77
C THR A 221 -22.70 25.14 -10.90
N SER A 222 -23.33 26.02 -10.13
CA SER A 222 -24.57 26.76 -10.44
C SER A 222 -24.70 27.86 -9.39
#